data_AF-A0A9X2B0R0-F1
#
_entry.id   AF-A0A9X2B0R0-F1
#
_cell.length_a   1.000
_cell.length_b   1.000
_cell.length_c   1.000
_cell.angle_alpha   90.00
_cell.angle_beta   90.00
_cell.angle_gamma   90.00
#
_symmetry.space_group_name_H-M   'P 1'
#
loop_
_entity.id
_entity.type
_entity.pdbx_description
1 polymer ?
#
loop_
_entity_poly.entity_id
_entity_poly.type
_entity_poly.pdbx_seq_one_letter_code
_entity_poly.pdbx_strand_id
1 'polypeptide(L)'
;MSKKRYRNKEIKFFVTEEELEFIDNKAKAAELNRSLYIRKMAIEGYIIKQDFTYVEELVYEVNKIGNNINQIAFRANSMDYLSVEDLIYLRKKLDEIYSRIEQFYGSG
;
A
#
# COMPACT_ATOMS: atom_id res chain seq x y z
N MET A 1 19.05 -50.73 6.43
CA MET A 1 18.15 -50.12 5.43
C MET A 1 17.79 -48.71 5.89
N SER A 2 17.97 -47.69 5.06
CA SER A 2 17.63 -46.30 5.43
C SER A 2 16.12 -46.16 5.61
N LYS A 3 15.68 -45.59 6.73
CA LYS A 3 14.27 -45.40 7.05
C LYS A 3 13.66 -44.42 6.04
N LYS A 4 12.66 -44.87 5.28
CA LYS A 4 11.98 -44.02 4.27
C LYS A 4 11.27 -42.87 4.98
N ARG A 5 11.63 -41.63 4.64
CA ARG A 5 11.05 -40.41 5.24
C ARG A 5 9.57 -40.31 4.87
N TYR A 6 8.71 -39.99 5.85
CA TYR A 6 7.27 -39.77 5.64
C TYR A 6 6.98 -38.66 4.63
N ARG A 7 7.69 -37.53 4.73
CA ARG A 7 7.58 -36.38 3.79
C ARG A 7 8.69 -36.43 2.73
N ASN A 8 8.58 -37.32 1.75
CA ASN A 8 9.64 -37.60 0.77
C ASN A 8 9.61 -36.75 -0.52
N LYS A 9 8.68 -35.81 -0.66
CA LYS A 9 8.62 -34.87 -1.78
C LYS A 9 9.33 -33.57 -1.40
N GLU A 10 10.18 -33.08 -2.29
CA GLU A 10 10.93 -31.82 -2.14
C GLU A 10 10.29 -30.73 -3.00
N ILE A 11 10.23 -29.51 -2.47
CA ILE A 11 9.82 -28.29 -3.18
C ILE A 11 10.97 -27.31 -3.02
N LYS A 12 11.47 -26.76 -4.14
CA LYS A 12 12.53 -25.75 -4.16
C LYS A 12 11.97 -24.46 -4.76
N PHE A 13 12.34 -23.34 -4.15
CA PHE A 13 12.06 -22.01 -4.67
C PHE A 13 13.24 -21.10 -4.32
N PHE A 14 13.46 -20.08 -5.14
CA PHE A 14 14.52 -19.11 -4.93
C PHE A 14 14.00 -17.97 -4.05
N VAL A 15 14.89 -17.47 -3.19
CA VAL A 15 14.65 -16.31 -2.34
C VAL A 15 15.90 -15.46 -2.35
N THR A 16 15.74 -14.16 -2.13
CA THR A 16 16.85 -13.28 -1.77
C THR A 16 17.31 -13.54 -0.33
N GLU A 17 18.47 -13.01 0.04
CA GLU A 17 18.97 -13.11 1.42
C GLU A 17 18.00 -12.46 2.42
N GLU A 18 17.44 -11.31 2.04
CA GLU A 18 16.47 -10.57 2.84
C GLU A 18 15.16 -11.37 3.00
N GLU A 19 14.63 -11.94 1.93
CA GLU A 19 13.44 -12.80 1.99
C GLU A 19 13.66 -14.02 2.89
N LEU A 20 14.85 -14.63 2.84
CA LEU A 20 15.21 -15.75 3.70
C LEU A 20 15.24 -15.33 5.18
N GLU A 21 15.85 -14.19 5.49
CA GLU A 21 15.88 -13.63 6.85
C GLU A 21 14.47 -13.35 7.37
N PHE A 22 13.60 -12.75 6.54
CA PHE A 22 12.20 -12.52 6.90
C PHE A 22 11.44 -13.81 7.20
N ILE A 23 11.62 -14.84 6.36
CA ILE A 23 11.00 -16.15 6.58
C ILE A 23 11.48 -16.75 7.91
N ASP A 24 12.77 -16.63 8.22
CA ASP A 24 13.33 -17.13 9.48
C ASP A 24 12.82 -16.40 10.70
N ASN A 25 12.76 -15.08 10.64
CA ASN A 25 12.27 -14.27 11.74
C ASN A 25 10.79 -14.56 12.00
N LYS A 26 9.97 -14.72 10.95
CA LYS A 26 8.57 -15.14 11.10
C LYS A 26 8.44 -16.57 11.65
N ALA A 27 9.30 -17.49 11.22
CA ALA A 27 9.31 -18.86 11.74
C ALA A 27 9.68 -18.89 13.24
N LYS A 28 10.70 -18.11 13.64
CA LYS A 28 11.10 -17.94 15.05
C LYS A 28 9.99 -17.32 15.89
N ALA A 29 9.35 -16.26 15.39
CA ALA A 29 8.23 -15.61 16.07
C ALA A 29 7.02 -16.56 16.26
N ALA A 30 6.84 -17.51 15.35
CA ALA A 30 5.83 -18.56 15.46
C ALA A 30 6.30 -19.77 16.29
N GLU A 31 7.53 -19.77 16.81
CA GLU A 31 8.17 -20.90 17.51
C GLU A 31 8.24 -22.19 16.69
N LEU A 32 8.35 -22.06 15.36
CA LEU A 32 8.42 -23.18 14.43
C LEU A 32 9.78 -23.23 13.73
N ASN A 33 10.23 -24.44 13.39
CA ASN A 33 11.31 -24.55 12.40
C ASN A 33 10.82 -24.09 11.02
N ARG A 34 11.73 -23.59 10.19
CA ARG A 34 11.45 -23.07 8.84
C ARG A 34 10.60 -24.00 7.99
N SER A 35 10.95 -25.30 7.96
CA SER A 35 10.22 -26.30 7.15
C SER A 35 8.77 -26.53 7.60
N LEU A 36 8.49 -26.41 8.91
CA LEU A 36 7.15 -26.52 9.45
C LEU A 36 6.37 -25.22 9.22
N TYR A 37 7.01 -24.08 9.46
CA TYR A 37 6.45 -22.75 9.20
C TYR A 37 6.00 -22.60 7.74
N ILE A 38 6.92 -22.81 6.78
CA ILE A 38 6.61 -22.70 5.35
C ILE A 38 5.48 -23.65 4.95
N ARG A 39 5.50 -24.90 5.42
CA ARG A 39 4.44 -25.86 5.11
C ARG A 39 3.10 -25.43 5.68
N LYS A 40 3.07 -24.93 6.92
CA LYS A 40 1.84 -24.46 7.55
C LYS A 40 1.28 -23.26 6.81
N MET A 41 2.12 -22.29 6.46
CA MET A 41 1.71 -21.12 5.66
C MET A 41 1.25 -21.50 4.25
N ALA A 42 1.87 -22.48 3.60
CA ALA A 42 1.48 -22.92 2.27
C ALA A 42 0.17 -23.74 2.23
N ILE A 43 -0.23 -24.36 3.34
CA ILE A 43 -1.44 -25.20 3.43
C ILE A 43 -2.60 -24.45 4.09
N GLU A 44 -2.33 -23.76 5.18
CA GLU A 44 -3.33 -23.13 6.07
C GLU A 44 -3.34 -21.60 5.95
N GLY A 45 -2.33 -21.00 5.32
CA GLY A 45 -2.25 -19.56 5.17
C GLY A 45 -3.34 -19.02 4.24
N TYR A 46 -3.87 -17.85 4.57
CA TYR A 46 -4.78 -17.11 3.71
C TYR A 46 -3.98 -16.11 2.88
N ILE A 47 -4.25 -16.05 1.58
CA ILE A 47 -3.74 -14.98 0.72
C ILE A 47 -4.75 -13.85 0.77
N ILE A 48 -4.37 -12.73 1.38
CA ILE A 48 -5.17 -11.51 1.33
C ILE A 48 -4.75 -10.75 0.08
N LYS A 49 -5.58 -10.81 -0.95
CA LYS A 49 -5.44 -9.92 -2.11
C LYS A 49 -6.05 -8.58 -1.75
N GLN A 50 -5.21 -7.64 -1.35
CA GLN A 50 -5.65 -6.28 -1.10
C GLN A 50 -5.65 -5.53 -2.44
N ASP A 51 -6.85 -5.18 -2.91
CA ASP A 51 -7.03 -4.36 -4.10
C ASP A 51 -6.87 -2.89 -3.69
N PHE A 52 -5.75 -2.28 -4.09
CA PHE A 52 -5.43 -0.90 -3.79
C PHE A 52 -5.76 0.06 -4.95
N THR A 53 -6.39 -0.40 -6.03
CA THR A 53 -6.67 0.45 -7.21
C THR A 53 -7.43 1.73 -6.82
N TYR A 54 -8.36 1.64 -5.87
CA TYR A 54 -9.09 2.81 -5.38
C TYR A 54 -8.25 3.77 -4.50
N VAL A 55 -7.22 3.26 -3.81
CA VAL A 55 -6.26 4.11 -3.08
C VAL A 55 -5.35 4.85 -4.07
N GLU A 56 -4.95 4.17 -5.15
CA GLU A 56 -4.19 4.79 -6.24
C GLU A 56 -4.99 5.89 -6.95
N GLU A 57 -6.30 5.68 -7.18
CA GLU A 57 -7.22 6.69 -7.71
C GLU A 57 -7.34 7.92 -6.79
N LEU A 58 -7.44 7.71 -5.47
CA LEU A 58 -7.48 8.81 -4.51
C LEU A 58 -6.17 9.62 -4.53
N VAL A 59 -5.02 8.95 -4.54
CA VAL A 59 -3.70 9.60 -4.65
C VAL A 59 -3.59 10.38 -5.96
N TYR A 60 -4.09 9.85 -7.06
CA TYR A 60 -4.12 10.54 -8.34
C TYR A 60 -4.93 11.85 -8.29
N GLU A 61 -6.13 11.81 -7.71
CA GLU A 61 -6.99 13.01 -7.57
C GLU A 61 -6.36 14.06 -6.65
N VAL A 62 -5.72 13.64 -5.55
CA VAL A 62 -4.99 14.55 -4.66
C VAL A 62 -3.82 15.22 -5.39
N ASN A 63 -3.04 14.45 -6.16
CA ASN A 63 -1.92 14.99 -6.95
C ASN A 63 -2.37 16.02 -7.99
N LYS A 64 -3.51 15.79 -8.65
CA LYS A 64 -4.10 16.75 -9.59
C LYS A 64 -4.39 18.10 -8.93
N ILE A 65 -4.80 18.07 -7.67
CA ILE A 65 -5.12 19.29 -6.92
C ILE A 65 -3.86 19.96 -6.39
N GLY A 66 -2.86 19.19 -5.94
CA GLY A 66 -1.52 19.72 -5.65
C GLY A 66 -0.93 20.47 -6.85
N ASN A 67 -1.11 19.94 -8.06
CA ASN A 67 -0.69 20.60 -9.30
C ASN A 67 -1.46 21.89 -9.58
N ASN A 68 -2.77 21.94 -9.32
CA ASN A 68 -3.57 23.16 -9.47
C ASN A 68 -3.19 24.22 -8.44
N ILE A 69 -2.94 23.82 -7.19
CA ILE A 69 -2.43 24.70 -6.12
C ILE A 69 -1.08 25.28 -6.53
N ASN A 70 -0.16 24.44 -7.01
CA ASN A 70 1.17 24.88 -7.47
C ASN A 70 1.06 25.88 -8.63
N GLN A 71 0.11 25.70 -9.55
CA GLN A 71 -0.12 26.66 -10.63
C GLN A 71 -0.64 28.01 -10.11
N ILE A 72 -1.54 28.01 -9.13
CA ILE A 72 -2.04 29.25 -8.50
C ILE A 72 -0.92 29.93 -7.71
N ALA A 73 -0.13 29.17 -6.95
CA ALA A 73 1.03 29.69 -6.24
C ALA A 73 2.07 30.29 -7.20
N PHE A 74 2.34 29.63 -8.33
CA PHE A 74 3.24 30.15 -9.36
C PHE A 74 2.70 31.45 -9.99
N ARG A 75 1.41 31.52 -10.33
CA ARG A 75 0.77 32.74 -10.86
C ARG A 75 0.78 33.88 -9.84
N ALA A 76 0.44 33.59 -8.59
CA ALA A 76 0.51 34.55 -7.49
C ALA A 76 1.92 35.11 -7.32
N ASN A 77 2.93 34.24 -7.30
CA ASN A 77 4.34 34.64 -7.20
C ASN A 77 4.83 35.41 -8.44
N SER A 78 4.22 35.20 -9.61
CA SER A 78 4.62 35.86 -10.86
C SER A 78 3.90 37.19 -11.11
N MET A 79 2.70 37.39 -10.55
CA MET A 79 1.88 38.60 -10.77
C MET A 79 1.80 39.52 -9.54
N ASP A 80 2.40 39.14 -8.41
CA ASP A 80 2.32 39.84 -7.10
C ASP A 80 0.88 40.17 -6.66
N TYR A 81 -0.10 39.48 -7.25
CA TYR A 81 -1.52 39.69 -7.04
C TYR A 81 -2.27 38.38 -7.23
N LEU A 82 -3.09 38.03 -6.23
CA LEU A 82 -3.90 36.83 -6.18
C LEU A 82 -5.37 37.26 -6.23
N SER A 83 -6.10 36.83 -7.26
CA SER A 83 -7.49 37.24 -7.42
C SER A 83 -8.40 36.54 -6.40
N VAL A 84 -9.51 37.17 -6.04
CA VAL A 84 -10.52 36.56 -5.18
C VAL A 84 -11.14 35.34 -5.86
N GLU A 85 -11.26 35.35 -7.19
CA GLU A 85 -11.72 34.19 -7.95
C GLU A 85 -10.80 32.96 -7.81
N ASP A 86 -9.48 33.16 -7.82
CA ASP A 86 -8.51 32.07 -7.64
C ASP A 86 -8.62 31.44 -6.25
N LEU A 87 -8.83 32.25 -5.20
CA LEU A 87 -9.05 31.78 -3.83
C LEU A 87 -10.36 30.99 -3.69
N ILE A 88 -11.44 31.47 -4.31
CA ILE A 88 -12.74 30.79 -4.31
C ILE A 88 -12.64 29.45 -5.04
N TYR A 89 -11.98 29.42 -6.20
CA TYR A 89 -11.75 28.19 -6.96
C TYR A 89 -10.94 27.18 -6.14
N LEU A 90 -9.88 27.63 -5.46
CA LEU A 90 -9.05 26.78 -4.62
C LEU A 90 -9.84 26.19 -3.45
N ARG A 91 -10.61 27.03 -2.75
CA ARG A 91 -11.45 26.57 -1.63
C ARG A 91 -12.45 25.52 -2.08
N LYS A 92 -13.11 25.73 -3.23
CA LYS A 92 -14.03 24.74 -3.80
C LYS A 92 -13.34 23.40 -4.10
N LYS A 93 -12.10 23.42 -4.60
CA LYS A 93 -11.32 22.20 -4.85
C LYS A 93 -10.91 21.47 -3.57
N LEU A 94 -10.63 22.20 -2.49
CA LEU A 94 -10.38 21.60 -1.18
C LEU A 94 -11.64 20.96 -0.61
N ASP A 95 -12.79 21.64 -0.68
CA ASP A 95 -14.07 21.12 -0.18
C ASP A 95 -14.50 19.83 -0.93
N GLU A 96 -14.25 19.75 -2.24
CA GLU A 96 -14.47 18.54 -3.05
C GLU A 96 -13.62 17.35 -2.57
N ILE A 97 -12.35 17.59 -2.16
CA ILE A 97 -11.51 16.54 -1.58
C ILE A 97 -12.06 16.12 -0.22
N TYR A 98 -12.31 17.08 0.68
CA TYR A 98 -12.78 16.79 2.03
C TYR A 98 -14.03 15.92 2.01
N SER A 99 -14.98 16.23 1.12
CA SER A 99 -16.20 15.43 0.95
C SER A 99 -15.91 13.99 0.51
N ARG A 100 -14.93 13.77 -0.37
CA ARG A 100 -14.52 12.41 -0.82
C ARG A 100 -13.77 11.65 0.27
N ILE A 101 -12.96 12.35 1.08
CA ILE A 101 -12.27 11.77 2.24
C ILE A 101 -13.28 11.39 3.33
N GLU A 102 -14.31 12.21 3.59
CA GLU A 102 -15.37 11.87 4.55
C GLU A 102 -16.16 10.64 4.11
N GLN A 103 -16.47 10.51 2.81
CA GLN A 103 -17.06 9.28 2.26
C GLN A 103 -16.19 8.04 2.48
N PHE A 104 -14.86 8.20 2.43
CA PHE A 104 -13.91 7.12 2.72
C PHE A 104 -13.96 6.66 4.18
N TYR A 105 -14.09 7.58 5.16
CA TYR A 105 -14.15 7.22 6.58
C TYR A 105 -15.55 6.82 7.08
N GLY A 106 -16.63 7.27 6.44
CA GLY A 106 -18.02 6.98 6.84
C GLY A 106 -18.57 5.64 6.35
N SER A 107 -17.81 4.90 5.53
CA SER A 107 -18.23 3.64 4.89
C SER A 107 -17.55 2.38 5.46
N GLY A 108 -16.75 2.53 6.53
CA GLY A 108 -15.99 1.46 7.18
C GLY A 108 -16.64 0.90 8.43
#